data_AF-A0A0Q9R7A0-F1
#
_entry.id   AF-A0A0Q9R7A0-F1
#
_cell.length_a   1.000
_cell.length_b   1.000
_cell.length_c   1.000
_cell.angle_alpha   90.00
_cell.angle_beta   90.00
_cell.angle_gamma   90.00
#
_symmetry.space_group_name_H-M   'P 1'
#
loop_
_entity.id
_entity.type
_entity.pdbx_description
1 polymer ?
#
loop_
_entity_poly.entity_id
_entity_poly.type
_entity_poly.pdbx_seq_one_letter_code
_entity_poly.pdbx_strand_id
1 'polypeptide(L)'
;MTTNESGPAELAGKLLDAQVRFHLDQLTGDRLAETVSGLADDLFTAAGQHQLADLVDREAVKAIVARALVTVPGSAAVSGIVELAVSVAYDGPAEPFPVGDVVARERVEALLDEVLGLTPVLERALERLTDSPQVGTVASRFMGRIVGEVLQANKAVADKVPGLGSLMSFGTSAASKVMGAADKQFEGLIGDAVGKSGTFAVRRLNRIIIETLQDPTTREAVLQVWDLVAAEPVAGVERHATREEISGIVDAAHDLVITTVGDAHVVRLGEVVVDAFFDRFGGFTPTELLDELDLTRDDLVADLVRIAPAVVDAMQESGELERIIRARLEPFYASDEVRSLLG
;
A
#
# COMPACT_ATOMS: atom_id res chain seq x y z
N MET A 1 14.96 72.97 11.60
CA MET A 1 13.97 72.50 10.61
C MET A 1 13.93 70.97 10.68
N THR A 2 13.55 70.41 11.84
CA THR A 2 13.80 68.99 12.18
C THR A 2 12.73 68.40 13.11
N THR A 3 11.51 68.93 13.13
CA THR A 3 10.48 68.52 14.10
C THR A 3 9.23 67.88 13.50
N ASN A 4 9.18 67.64 12.18
CA ASN A 4 7.98 67.07 11.53
C ASN A 4 8.14 65.61 11.05
N GLU A 5 9.36 65.08 10.92
CA GLU A 5 9.57 63.69 10.45
C GLU A 5 9.17 62.62 11.48
N SER A 6 9.13 62.96 12.78
CA SER A 6 8.73 62.02 13.84
C SER A 6 7.24 61.68 13.83
N GLY A 7 6.38 62.60 13.36
CA GLY A 7 4.92 62.45 13.40
C GLY A 7 4.38 61.39 12.42
N PRO A 8 4.79 61.42 11.13
CA PRO A 8 4.37 60.44 10.13
C PRO A 8 4.86 59.03 10.46
N ALA A 9 6.10 58.89 10.93
CA ALA A 9 6.67 57.60 11.33
C ALA A 9 5.94 57.02 12.55
N GLU A 10 5.61 57.85 13.54
CA GLU A 10 4.83 57.44 14.71
C GLU A 10 3.40 57.04 14.32
N LEU A 11 2.76 57.78 13.40
CA LEU A 11 1.43 57.45 12.90
C LEU A 11 1.44 56.13 12.10
N ALA A 12 2.44 55.91 11.25
CA ALA A 12 2.63 54.64 10.53
C ALA A 12 2.76 53.46 11.49
N GLY A 13 3.53 53.62 12.58
CA GLY A 13 3.64 52.61 13.64
C GLY A 13 2.31 52.31 14.33
N LYS A 14 1.53 53.35 14.68
CA LYS A 14 0.19 53.18 15.26
C LYS A 14 -0.78 52.48 14.32
N LEU A 15 -0.72 52.78 13.02
CA LEU A 15 -1.55 52.11 12.00
C LEU A 15 -1.15 50.64 11.82
N LEU A 16 0.16 50.34 11.82
CA LEU A 16 0.65 48.96 11.83
C LEU A 16 0.12 48.20 13.05
N ASP A 17 0.23 48.75 14.25
CA ASP A 17 -0.27 48.11 15.48
C ASP A 17 -1.79 47.86 15.42
N ALA A 18 -2.54 48.82 14.88
CA ALA A 18 -3.97 48.69 14.72
C ALA A 18 -4.33 47.59 13.70
N GLN A 19 -3.64 47.53 12.56
CA GLN A 19 -3.89 46.51 11.54
C GLN A 19 -3.47 45.12 12.01
N VAL A 20 -2.35 44.99 12.74
CA VAL A 20 -1.92 43.72 13.35
C VAL A 20 -3.01 43.22 14.30
N ARG A 21 -3.51 44.07 15.20
CA ARG A 21 -4.60 43.70 16.12
C ARG A 21 -5.86 43.30 15.39
N PHE A 22 -6.25 44.04 14.34
CA PHE A 22 -7.39 43.70 13.51
C PHE A 22 -7.27 42.28 12.94
N HIS A 23 -6.12 41.90 12.38
CA HIS A 23 -5.93 40.55 11.86
C HIS A 23 -5.87 39.48 12.94
N LEU A 24 -5.30 39.77 14.11
CA LEU A 24 -5.37 38.86 15.26
C LEU A 24 -6.81 38.61 15.67
N ASP A 25 -7.64 39.64 15.78
CA ASP A 25 -9.05 39.52 16.15
C ASP A 25 -9.87 38.74 15.09
N GLN A 26 -9.48 38.79 13.80
CA GLN A 26 -10.10 37.98 12.75
C GLN A 26 -9.70 36.50 12.84
N LEU A 27 -8.44 36.24 13.18
CA LEU A 27 -7.84 34.91 13.16
C LEU A 27 -7.99 34.19 14.50
N THR A 28 -8.64 34.76 15.50
CA THR A 28 -8.73 34.17 16.84
C THR A 28 -10.16 34.23 17.37
N GLY A 29 -10.44 33.41 18.38
CA GLY A 29 -11.74 33.36 19.05
C GLY A 29 -12.91 33.12 18.08
N ASP A 30 -14.03 33.81 18.33
CA ASP A 30 -15.31 33.56 17.66
C ASP A 30 -15.29 33.86 16.15
N ARG A 31 -14.31 34.65 15.66
CA ARG A 31 -14.24 35.07 14.25
C ARG A 31 -13.38 34.15 13.38
N LEU A 32 -12.63 33.25 14.00
CA LEU A 32 -11.74 32.34 13.28
C LEU A 32 -12.52 31.43 12.32
N ALA A 33 -13.66 30.88 12.78
CA ALA A 33 -14.47 29.98 11.95
C ALA A 33 -15.00 30.66 10.67
N GLU A 34 -15.54 31.87 10.80
CA GLU A 34 -16.02 32.68 9.67
C GLU A 34 -14.87 33.02 8.72
N THR A 35 -13.71 33.42 9.26
CA THR A 35 -12.53 33.77 8.46
C THR A 35 -11.99 32.57 7.69
N VAL A 36 -11.87 31.40 8.33
CA VAL A 36 -11.39 30.17 7.69
C VAL A 36 -12.35 29.69 6.62
N SER A 37 -13.65 29.69 6.91
CA SER A 37 -14.68 29.33 5.93
C SER A 37 -14.61 30.24 4.71
N GLY A 38 -14.63 31.56 4.91
CA GLY A 38 -14.59 32.53 3.82
C GLY A 38 -13.33 32.39 2.95
N LEU A 39 -12.15 32.23 3.57
CA LEU A 39 -10.90 32.06 2.82
C LEU A 39 -10.86 30.74 2.03
N ALA A 40 -11.32 29.64 2.62
CA ALA A 40 -11.39 28.36 1.94
C ALA A 40 -12.39 28.43 0.77
N ASP A 41 -13.55 29.05 0.99
CA ASP A 41 -14.59 29.25 0.00
C ASP A 41 -14.13 30.09 -1.19
N ASP A 42 -13.46 31.21 -0.92
CA ASP A 42 -12.88 32.06 -1.95
C ASP A 42 -11.81 31.30 -2.74
N LEU A 43 -10.96 30.52 -2.07
CA LEU A 43 -9.93 29.70 -2.72
C LEU A 43 -10.54 28.63 -3.63
N PHE A 44 -11.52 27.87 -3.15
CA PHE A 44 -12.21 26.85 -3.96
C PHE A 44 -12.93 27.48 -5.15
N THR A 45 -13.56 28.63 -4.95
CA THR A 45 -14.26 29.35 -6.01
C THR A 45 -13.29 29.85 -7.08
N ALA A 46 -12.14 30.41 -6.69
CA ALA A 46 -11.12 30.87 -7.62
C ALA A 46 -10.45 29.69 -8.34
N ALA A 47 -10.10 28.63 -7.61
CA ALA A 47 -9.47 27.44 -8.17
C ALA A 47 -10.41 26.71 -9.15
N GLY A 48 -11.70 26.63 -8.85
CA GLY A 48 -12.73 26.01 -9.69
C GLY A 48 -12.99 26.73 -11.03
N GLN A 49 -12.38 27.90 -11.26
CA GLN A 49 -12.50 28.62 -12.54
C GLN A 49 -11.44 28.22 -13.56
N HIS A 50 -10.46 27.41 -13.16
CA HIS A 50 -9.30 27.07 -13.97
C HIS A 50 -9.05 25.57 -13.96
N GLN A 51 -8.59 25.04 -15.09
CA GLN A 51 -8.21 23.64 -15.19
C GLN A 51 -6.89 23.40 -14.45
N LEU A 52 -6.69 22.19 -13.95
CA LEU A 52 -5.47 21.80 -13.24
C LEU A 52 -4.20 22.07 -14.06
N ALA A 53 -4.27 21.82 -15.38
CA ALA A 53 -3.15 22.07 -16.30
C ALA A 53 -2.79 23.57 -16.44
N ASP A 54 -3.73 24.47 -16.18
CA ASP A 54 -3.50 25.93 -16.23
C ASP A 54 -3.02 26.49 -14.89
N LEU A 55 -3.37 25.82 -13.78
CA LEU A 55 -3.02 26.25 -12.43
C LEU A 55 -1.61 25.83 -12.00
N VAL A 56 -1.14 24.67 -12.49
CA VAL A 56 0.10 24.06 -12.01
C VAL A 56 0.98 23.67 -13.20
N ASP A 57 2.25 24.09 -13.16
CA ASP A 57 3.23 23.65 -14.12
C ASP A 57 3.56 22.16 -13.94
N ARG A 58 3.32 21.38 -14.99
CA ARG A 58 3.57 19.94 -15.04
C ARG A 58 5.02 19.60 -14.72
N GLU A 59 5.98 20.38 -15.22
CA GLU A 59 7.40 20.12 -15.00
C GLU A 59 7.81 20.43 -13.56
N ALA A 60 7.24 21.46 -12.93
CA ALA A 60 7.39 21.70 -11.51
C ALA A 60 6.89 20.53 -10.65
N VAL A 61 5.74 19.93 -10.98
CA VAL A 61 5.23 18.74 -10.27
C VAL A 61 6.16 17.55 -10.42
N LYS A 62 6.66 17.29 -11.64
CA LYS A 62 7.65 16.21 -11.88
C LYS A 62 8.91 16.40 -11.04
N ALA A 63 9.44 17.62 -10.98
CA ALA A 63 10.61 17.94 -10.16
C ALA A 63 10.33 17.75 -8.64
N ILE A 64 9.11 18.06 -8.18
CA ILE A 64 8.70 17.82 -6.80
C ILE A 64 8.62 16.32 -6.51
N VAL A 65 7.94 15.55 -7.37
CA VAL A 65 7.77 14.09 -7.21
C VAL A 65 9.13 13.39 -7.26
N ALA A 66 9.98 13.70 -8.25
CA ALA A 66 11.31 13.12 -8.38
C ALA A 66 12.16 13.38 -7.13
N ARG A 67 12.15 14.61 -6.61
CA ARG A 67 12.83 14.94 -5.35
C ARG A 67 12.25 14.15 -4.18
N ALA A 68 10.92 14.12 -4.05
CA ALA A 68 10.24 13.44 -2.95
C ALA A 68 10.55 11.94 -2.90
N LEU A 69 10.56 11.25 -4.05
CA LEU A 69 10.90 9.83 -4.15
C LEU A 69 12.32 9.53 -3.63
N VAL A 70 13.26 10.47 -3.79
CA VAL A 70 14.64 10.32 -3.31
C VAL A 70 14.78 10.70 -1.84
N THR A 71 14.10 11.76 -1.37
CA THR A 71 14.37 12.34 -0.05
C THR A 71 13.42 11.89 1.04
N VAL A 72 12.15 11.63 0.73
CA VAL A 72 11.12 11.35 1.74
C VAL A 72 11.29 9.97 2.37
N PRO A 73 11.46 8.86 1.61
CA PRO A 73 11.51 7.52 2.20
C PRO A 73 12.59 7.35 3.26
N GLY A 74 13.77 7.98 3.06
CA GLY A 74 14.90 7.94 4.00
C GLY A 74 14.91 9.06 5.03
N SER A 75 13.83 9.83 5.16
CA SER A 75 13.76 10.94 6.12
C SER A 75 13.53 10.44 7.55
N ALA A 76 14.08 11.17 8.53
CA ALA A 76 13.89 10.86 9.95
C ALA A 76 12.41 10.83 10.36
N ALA A 77 11.57 11.66 9.72
CA ALA A 77 10.13 11.65 9.96
C ALA A 77 9.48 10.32 9.54
N VAL A 78 9.83 9.78 8.36
CA VAL A 78 9.32 8.49 7.90
C VAL A 78 9.81 7.36 8.80
N SER A 79 11.08 7.35 9.20
CA SER A 79 11.59 6.37 10.17
C SER A 79 10.81 6.38 11.49
N GLY A 80 10.52 7.58 12.04
CA GLY A 80 9.72 7.70 13.25
C GLY A 80 8.27 7.22 13.08
N ILE A 81 7.65 7.43 11.91
CA ILE A 81 6.31 6.90 11.60
C ILE A 81 6.35 5.38 11.50
N VAL A 82 7.36 4.79 10.85
CA VAL A 82 7.53 3.35 10.75
C VAL A 82 7.68 2.73 12.14
N GLU A 83 8.51 3.32 13.00
CA GLU A 83 8.68 2.87 14.40
C GLU A 83 7.35 2.94 15.18
N LEU A 84 6.61 4.05 15.05
CA LEU A 84 5.30 4.19 15.67
C LEU A 84 4.32 3.13 15.16
N ALA A 85 4.28 2.88 13.85
CA ALA A 85 3.40 1.88 13.24
C ALA A 85 3.75 0.47 13.70
N VAL A 86 5.05 0.14 13.83
CA VAL A 86 5.52 -1.12 14.41
C VAL A 86 5.06 -1.26 15.86
N SER A 87 5.16 -0.20 16.67
CA SER A 87 4.67 -0.26 18.05
C SER A 87 3.17 -0.49 18.10
N VAL A 88 2.38 0.27 17.33
CA VAL A 88 0.93 0.12 17.28
C VAL A 88 0.53 -1.28 16.80
N ALA A 89 1.20 -1.82 15.77
CA ALA A 89 0.96 -3.17 15.30
C ALA A 89 1.34 -4.23 16.34
N TYR A 90 2.46 -4.03 17.04
CA TYR A 90 2.94 -4.92 18.10
C TYR A 90 1.99 -4.95 19.30
N ASP A 91 1.56 -3.79 19.77
CA ASP A 91 0.71 -3.62 20.95
C ASP A 91 -0.76 -3.95 20.63
N GLY A 92 -1.18 -3.78 19.37
CA GLY A 92 -2.56 -3.95 18.93
C GLY A 92 -3.48 -2.79 19.35
N PRO A 93 -4.75 -2.81 18.93
CA PRO A 93 -5.71 -1.79 19.33
C PRO A 93 -6.00 -1.88 20.84
N ALA A 94 -6.26 -0.73 21.47
CA ALA A 94 -6.62 -0.67 22.90
C ALA A 94 -7.88 -1.50 23.21
N GLU A 95 -8.83 -1.54 22.26
CA GLU A 95 -10.00 -2.40 22.30
C GLU A 95 -9.92 -3.38 21.12
N PRO A 96 -9.73 -4.70 21.38
CA PRO A 96 -9.72 -5.71 20.33
C PRO A 96 -11.07 -5.81 19.63
N PHE A 97 -11.05 -5.90 18.30
CA PHE A 97 -12.23 -6.15 17.47
C PHE A 97 -11.94 -7.33 16.54
N PRO A 98 -12.95 -8.14 16.15
CA PRO A 98 -12.75 -9.25 15.23
C PRO A 98 -12.34 -8.77 13.84
N VAL A 99 -11.48 -9.53 13.15
CA VAL A 99 -11.03 -9.22 11.77
C VAL A 99 -12.22 -9.02 10.81
N GLY A 100 -13.31 -9.76 11.03
CA GLY A 100 -14.55 -9.67 10.26
C GLY A 100 -15.25 -8.31 10.33
N ASP A 101 -14.99 -7.50 11.35
CA ASP A 101 -15.55 -6.14 11.46
C ASP A 101 -14.86 -5.15 10.50
N VAL A 102 -13.60 -5.43 10.11
CA VAL A 102 -12.85 -4.62 9.15
C VAL A 102 -13.05 -5.11 7.72
N VAL A 103 -13.02 -6.43 7.53
CA VAL A 103 -13.13 -7.05 6.22
C VAL A 103 -14.41 -7.86 6.18
N ALA A 104 -15.44 -7.30 5.55
CA ALA A 104 -16.70 -8.00 5.36
C ALA A 104 -16.50 -9.25 4.50
N ARG A 105 -17.13 -10.36 4.88
CA ARG A 105 -17.05 -11.65 4.17
C ARG A 105 -17.39 -11.51 2.69
N GLU A 106 -18.38 -10.69 2.35
CA GLU A 106 -18.82 -10.46 0.97
C GLU A 106 -17.70 -9.90 0.10
N ARG A 107 -16.79 -9.10 0.67
CA ARG A 107 -15.62 -8.58 -0.05
C ARG A 107 -14.57 -9.67 -0.31
N VAL A 108 -14.40 -10.59 0.64
CA VAL A 108 -13.51 -11.75 0.47
C VAL A 108 -14.07 -12.71 -0.57
N GLU A 109 -15.38 -12.93 -0.57
CA GLU A 109 -16.06 -13.70 -1.61
C GLU A 109 -15.89 -13.08 -2.99
N ALA A 110 -16.13 -11.77 -3.13
CA ALA A 110 -15.93 -11.07 -4.40
C ALA A 110 -14.47 -11.12 -4.88
N LEU A 111 -13.50 -10.91 -3.98
CA LEU A 111 -12.08 -11.02 -4.30
C LEU A 111 -11.71 -12.44 -4.72
N LEU A 112 -12.22 -13.45 -4.00
CA LEU A 112 -11.98 -14.86 -4.33
C LEU A 112 -12.55 -15.19 -5.71
N ASP A 113 -13.74 -14.70 -6.05
CA ASP A 113 -14.35 -14.91 -7.36
C ASP A 113 -13.51 -14.28 -8.49
N GLU A 114 -12.98 -13.07 -8.29
CA GLU A 114 -12.06 -12.43 -9.24
C GLU A 114 -10.72 -13.18 -9.37
N VAL A 115 -10.13 -13.63 -8.25
CA VAL A 115 -8.88 -14.41 -8.24
C VAL A 115 -9.07 -15.76 -8.94
N LEU A 116 -10.19 -16.46 -8.68
CA LEU A 116 -10.54 -17.69 -9.37
C LEU A 116 -10.84 -17.43 -10.86
N GLY A 117 -11.37 -16.25 -11.21
CA GLY A 117 -11.50 -15.76 -12.57
C GLY A 117 -10.17 -15.64 -13.32
N LEU A 118 -9.05 -15.47 -12.62
CA LEU A 118 -7.69 -15.44 -13.20
C LEU A 118 -7.14 -16.83 -13.54
N THR A 119 -7.85 -17.92 -13.25
CA THR A 119 -7.40 -19.30 -13.55
C THR A 119 -6.89 -19.49 -15.00
N PRO A 120 -7.50 -18.91 -16.05
CA PRO A 120 -6.96 -19.01 -17.42
C PRO A 120 -5.62 -18.27 -17.62
N VAL A 121 -5.34 -17.24 -16.82
CA VAL A 121 -4.03 -16.56 -16.80
C VAL A 121 -3.00 -17.46 -16.10
N LEU A 122 -3.39 -18.06 -14.98
CA LEU A 122 -2.55 -19.00 -14.23
C LEU A 122 -2.19 -20.23 -15.06
N GLU A 123 -3.15 -20.79 -15.80
CA GLU A 123 -2.94 -21.93 -16.71
C GLU A 123 -1.87 -21.61 -17.76
N ARG A 124 -2.00 -20.46 -18.44
CA ARG A 124 -1.00 -19.98 -19.42
C ARG A 124 0.38 -19.76 -18.80
N ALA A 125 0.45 -19.27 -17.56
CA ALA A 125 1.72 -19.09 -16.85
C ALA A 125 2.35 -20.44 -16.47
N LEU A 126 1.56 -21.39 -15.97
CA LEU A 126 2.01 -22.73 -15.60
C LEU A 126 2.45 -23.55 -16.81
N GLU A 127 1.80 -23.41 -17.97
CA GLU A 127 2.25 -23.99 -19.23
C GLU A 127 3.63 -23.46 -19.63
N ARG A 128 3.82 -22.13 -19.63
CA ARG A 128 5.12 -21.50 -19.92
C ARG A 128 6.23 -21.94 -18.95
N LEU A 129 5.89 -22.09 -17.67
CA LEU A 129 6.81 -22.60 -16.65
C LEU A 129 7.16 -24.07 -16.89
N THR A 130 6.21 -24.87 -17.35
CA THR A 130 6.41 -26.30 -17.64
C THR A 130 7.27 -26.51 -18.89
N ASP A 131 7.24 -25.55 -19.81
CA ASP A 131 8.11 -25.51 -20.99
C ASP A 131 9.53 -25.00 -20.66
N SER A 132 9.79 -24.58 -19.41
CA SER A 132 11.13 -24.19 -18.95
C SER A 132 12.05 -25.41 -18.74
N PRO A 133 13.21 -25.50 -19.42
CA PRO A 133 14.13 -26.63 -19.31
C PRO A 133 14.66 -26.88 -17.89
N GLN A 134 14.74 -25.83 -17.07
CA GLN A 134 15.23 -25.95 -15.69
C GLN A 134 14.18 -26.51 -14.73
N VAL A 135 12.89 -26.22 -14.98
CA VAL A 135 11.76 -26.73 -14.18
C VAL A 135 11.63 -28.24 -14.34
N GLY A 136 11.78 -28.77 -15.56
CA GLY A 136 11.78 -30.21 -15.81
C GLY A 136 12.86 -30.97 -15.02
N THR A 137 14.02 -30.35 -14.82
CA THR A 137 15.14 -30.94 -14.07
C THR A 137 14.85 -31.00 -12.56
N VAL A 138 14.29 -29.93 -11.98
CA VAL A 138 13.92 -29.87 -10.56
C VAL A 138 12.74 -30.81 -10.27
N ALA A 139 11.72 -30.81 -11.13
CA ALA A 139 10.56 -31.69 -10.99
C ALA A 139 10.94 -33.18 -11.00
N SER A 140 11.86 -33.57 -11.88
CA SER A 140 12.35 -34.96 -11.96
C SER A 140 13.10 -35.39 -10.69
N ARG A 141 13.89 -34.49 -10.09
CA ARG A 141 14.57 -34.74 -8.81
C ARG A 141 13.58 -34.90 -7.65
N PHE A 142 12.56 -34.05 -7.60
CA PHE A 142 11.52 -34.12 -6.57
C PHE A 142 10.70 -35.41 -6.68
N MET A 143 10.27 -35.80 -7.88
CA MET A 143 9.57 -37.07 -8.11
C MET A 143 10.42 -38.28 -7.75
N GLY A 144 11.71 -38.27 -8.09
CA GLY A 144 12.63 -39.33 -7.68
C GLY A 144 12.68 -39.50 -6.15
N ARG A 145 12.58 -38.38 -5.40
CA ARG A 145 12.54 -38.39 -3.94
C ARG A 145 11.22 -38.96 -3.39
N ILE A 146 10.07 -38.52 -3.90
CA ILE A 146 8.75 -39.03 -3.48
C ILE A 146 8.63 -40.53 -3.75
N VAL A 147 9.01 -40.99 -4.95
CA VAL A 147 8.97 -42.42 -5.29
C VAL A 147 9.90 -43.20 -4.37
N GLY A 148 11.09 -42.66 -4.07
CA GLY A 148 12.01 -43.23 -3.09
C GLY A 148 11.40 -43.36 -1.69
N GLU A 149 10.72 -42.33 -1.20
CA GLU A 149 10.06 -42.31 0.11
C GLU A 149 8.89 -43.30 0.19
N VAL A 150 8.05 -43.39 -0.86
CA VAL A 150 6.95 -44.37 -0.93
C VAL A 150 7.47 -45.80 -0.99
N LEU A 151 8.53 -46.06 -1.77
CA LEU A 151 9.15 -47.39 -1.82
C LEU A 151 9.77 -47.78 -0.48
N GLN A 152 10.39 -46.83 0.23
CA GLN A 152 10.91 -47.06 1.58
C GLN A 152 9.78 -47.27 2.59
N ALA A 153 8.70 -46.50 2.53
CA ALA A 153 7.53 -46.66 3.39
C ALA A 153 6.85 -48.03 3.16
N ASN A 154 6.68 -48.44 1.89
CA ASN A 154 6.13 -49.75 1.55
C ASN A 154 7.05 -50.89 1.99
N LYS A 155 8.37 -50.74 1.88
CA LYS A 155 9.34 -51.71 2.39
C LYS A 155 9.28 -51.83 3.91
N ALA A 156 9.15 -50.71 4.62
CA ALA A 156 9.01 -50.69 6.08
C ALA A 156 7.68 -51.30 6.58
N VAL A 157 6.61 -51.20 5.80
CA VAL A 157 5.32 -51.88 6.09
C VAL A 157 5.41 -53.37 5.77
N ALA A 158 6.07 -53.75 4.67
CA ALA A 158 6.29 -55.15 4.30
C ALA A 158 7.18 -55.89 5.32
N ASP A 159 8.20 -55.22 5.87
CA ASP A 159 9.13 -55.79 6.84
C ASP A 159 8.54 -55.91 8.28
N LYS A 160 7.39 -55.27 8.56
CA LYS A 160 6.76 -55.23 9.91
C LYS A 160 5.59 -56.19 10.12
N VAL A 161 5.26 -57.07 9.16
CA VAL A 161 4.15 -58.03 9.30
C VAL A 161 4.66 -59.48 9.35
N PRO A 162 4.77 -60.10 10.54
CA PRO A 162 5.08 -61.52 10.68
C PRO A 162 3.88 -62.38 10.23
N GLY A 163 4.06 -63.24 9.22
CA GLY A 163 3.10 -64.30 8.87
C GLY A 163 2.45 -64.26 7.48
N LEU A 164 2.78 -63.31 6.59
CA LEU A 164 2.21 -63.26 5.24
C LEU A 164 2.96 -64.08 4.15
N GLY A 165 3.91 -64.93 4.55
CA GLY A 165 4.69 -65.77 3.63
C GLY A 165 3.89 -66.87 2.90
N SER A 166 2.66 -67.17 3.30
CA SER A 166 1.87 -68.29 2.74
C SER A 166 0.75 -67.90 1.77
N LEU A 167 0.41 -66.61 1.63
CA LEU A 167 -0.65 -66.15 0.70
C LEU A 167 -0.12 -65.63 -0.65
N MET A 168 1.20 -65.67 -0.87
CA MET A 168 1.80 -65.24 -2.14
C MET A 168 1.71 -66.32 -3.25
N SER A 169 1.49 -67.60 -2.91
CA SER A 169 1.64 -68.70 -3.89
C SER A 169 0.40 -69.01 -4.74
N PHE A 170 -0.75 -68.38 -4.48
CA PHE A 170 -1.98 -68.60 -5.27
C PHE A 170 -2.29 -67.50 -6.31
N GLY A 171 -1.61 -66.35 -6.26
CA GLY A 171 -1.85 -65.20 -7.15
C GLY A 171 -0.82 -64.98 -8.26
N THR A 172 0.27 -65.75 -8.28
CA THR A 172 1.46 -65.50 -9.11
C THR A 172 1.21 -65.64 -10.61
N SER A 173 0.30 -66.50 -11.07
CA SER A 173 0.13 -66.70 -12.53
C SER A 173 -0.62 -65.56 -13.24
N ALA A 174 -1.53 -64.88 -12.55
CA ALA A 174 -2.23 -63.69 -13.08
C ALA A 174 -1.42 -62.41 -12.84
N ALA A 175 -0.75 -62.31 -11.68
CA ALA A 175 0.11 -61.18 -11.36
C ALA A 175 1.32 -61.08 -12.30
N SER A 176 2.01 -62.17 -12.63
CA SER A 176 3.19 -62.13 -13.52
C SER A 176 2.88 -61.68 -14.96
N LYS A 177 1.66 -61.93 -15.45
CA LYS A 177 1.23 -61.51 -16.80
C LYS A 177 0.87 -60.03 -16.84
N VAL A 178 0.31 -59.51 -15.75
CA VAL A 178 0.03 -58.07 -15.57
C VAL A 178 1.32 -57.31 -15.27
N MET A 179 2.24 -57.88 -14.49
CA MET A 179 3.55 -57.30 -14.19
C MET A 179 4.44 -57.24 -15.44
N GLY A 180 4.47 -58.29 -16.28
CA GLY A 180 5.23 -58.27 -17.53
C GLY A 180 4.65 -57.35 -18.63
N ALA A 181 3.34 -57.07 -18.58
CA ALA A 181 2.72 -56.05 -19.44
C ALA A 181 2.98 -54.64 -18.90
N ALA A 182 2.89 -54.45 -17.58
CA ALA A 182 3.21 -53.20 -16.90
C ALA A 182 4.69 -52.85 -17.03
N ASP A 183 5.61 -53.81 -16.87
CA ASP A 183 7.07 -53.63 -17.04
C ASP A 183 7.43 -53.27 -18.47
N LYS A 184 6.79 -53.85 -19.49
CA LYS A 184 7.03 -53.43 -20.89
C LYS A 184 6.48 -52.05 -21.19
N GLN A 185 5.36 -51.68 -20.58
CA GLN A 185 4.81 -50.33 -20.66
C GLN A 185 5.70 -49.32 -19.90
N PHE A 186 6.31 -49.74 -18.79
CA PHE A 186 7.25 -48.98 -17.98
C PHE A 186 8.64 -48.85 -18.64
N GLU A 187 9.19 -49.91 -19.23
CA GLU A 187 10.46 -49.90 -19.97
C GLU A 187 10.37 -49.02 -21.22
N GLY A 188 9.22 -49.05 -21.91
CA GLY A 188 8.92 -48.10 -23.00
C GLY A 188 8.78 -46.65 -22.54
N LEU A 189 8.43 -46.42 -21.27
CA LEU A 189 8.39 -45.11 -20.61
C LEU A 189 9.72 -44.70 -19.96
N ILE A 190 10.66 -45.62 -19.77
CA ILE A 190 11.98 -45.35 -19.17
C ILE A 190 13.05 -45.17 -20.26
N GLY A 191 12.94 -45.88 -21.39
CA GLY A 191 13.95 -45.89 -22.45
C GLY A 191 14.18 -44.56 -23.18
N ASP A 192 13.20 -43.65 -23.17
CA ASP A 192 13.27 -42.34 -23.86
C ASP A 192 12.72 -41.17 -23.00
N ALA A 193 12.39 -41.40 -21.72
CA ALA A 193 11.54 -40.52 -20.93
C ALA A 193 12.05 -40.28 -19.50
N VAL A 194 13.21 -39.63 -19.39
CA VAL A 194 13.61 -38.95 -18.14
C VAL A 194 13.18 -37.46 -18.16
N GLY A 195 13.08 -36.84 -19.35
CA GLY A 195 12.55 -35.47 -19.48
C GLY A 195 11.03 -35.41 -19.64
N LYS A 196 10.45 -36.27 -20.49
CA LYS A 196 9.02 -36.22 -20.86
C LYS A 196 8.08 -36.72 -19.76
N SER A 197 8.53 -37.66 -18.92
CA SER A 197 7.77 -38.19 -17.79
C SER A 197 7.59 -37.15 -16.67
N GLY A 198 8.66 -36.40 -16.37
CA GLY A 198 8.62 -35.31 -15.40
C GLY A 198 7.70 -34.16 -15.86
N THR A 199 7.81 -33.74 -17.11
CA THR A 199 6.93 -32.72 -17.68
C THR A 199 5.46 -33.18 -17.70
N PHE A 200 5.19 -34.45 -18.01
CA PHE A 200 3.82 -34.99 -17.97
C PHE A 200 3.22 -34.97 -16.56
N ALA A 201 3.98 -35.37 -15.55
CA ALA A 201 3.52 -35.32 -14.16
C ALA A 201 3.29 -33.88 -13.67
N VAL A 202 4.15 -32.93 -14.06
CA VAL A 202 3.96 -31.50 -13.77
C VAL A 202 2.71 -30.97 -14.46
N ARG A 203 2.47 -31.28 -15.74
CA ARG A 203 1.21 -30.90 -16.42
C ARG A 203 -0.01 -31.51 -15.74
N ARG A 204 0.08 -32.76 -15.29
CA ARG A 204 -1.01 -33.43 -14.56
C ARG A 204 -1.28 -32.77 -13.21
N LEU A 205 -0.23 -32.39 -12.48
CA LEU A 205 -0.33 -31.64 -11.22
C LEU A 205 -0.90 -30.24 -11.44
N ASN A 206 -0.42 -29.50 -12.45
CA ASN A 206 -0.97 -28.18 -12.82
C ASN A 206 -2.46 -28.28 -13.12
N ARG A 207 -2.87 -29.29 -13.90
CA ARG A 207 -4.28 -29.55 -14.18
C ARG A 207 -5.07 -29.85 -12.90
N ILE A 208 -4.54 -30.66 -11.99
CA ILE A 208 -5.19 -30.94 -10.70
C ILE A 208 -5.33 -29.65 -9.88
N ILE A 209 -4.28 -28.83 -9.78
CA ILE A 209 -4.33 -27.55 -9.07
C ILE A 209 -5.40 -26.63 -9.67
N ILE A 210 -5.48 -26.53 -11.00
CA ILE A 210 -6.49 -25.75 -11.70
C ILE A 210 -7.91 -26.29 -11.45
N GLU A 211 -8.10 -27.61 -11.59
CA GLU A 211 -9.37 -28.28 -11.32
C GLU A 211 -9.81 -28.09 -9.86
N THR A 212 -8.88 -28.11 -8.91
CA THR A 212 -9.13 -27.84 -7.48
C THR A 212 -9.47 -26.37 -7.24
N LEU A 213 -8.78 -25.41 -7.86
CA LEU A 213 -9.14 -23.99 -7.71
C LEU A 213 -10.54 -23.68 -8.28
N GLN A 214 -10.93 -24.35 -9.36
CA GLN A 214 -12.26 -24.21 -9.96
C GLN A 214 -13.37 -24.99 -9.23
N ASP A 215 -13.01 -25.84 -8.27
CA ASP A 215 -13.95 -26.68 -7.55
C ASP A 215 -14.77 -25.85 -6.54
N PRO A 216 -16.12 -25.89 -6.59
CA PRO A 216 -16.96 -25.14 -5.66
C PRO A 216 -16.71 -25.48 -4.18
N THR A 217 -16.33 -26.73 -3.88
CA THR A 217 -16.03 -27.14 -2.51
C THR A 217 -14.72 -26.52 -2.00
N THR A 218 -13.74 -26.28 -2.88
CA THR A 218 -12.52 -25.54 -2.55
C THR A 218 -12.81 -24.07 -2.21
N ARG A 219 -13.71 -23.42 -2.97
CA ARG A 219 -14.20 -22.06 -2.63
C ARG A 219 -14.80 -22.04 -1.23
N GLU A 220 -15.68 -22.99 -0.93
CA GLU A 220 -16.36 -23.08 0.37
C GLU A 220 -15.36 -23.35 1.51
N ALA A 221 -14.35 -24.18 1.28
CA ALA A 221 -13.29 -24.44 2.25
C ALA A 221 -12.43 -23.20 2.54
N VAL A 222 -12.07 -22.41 1.52
CA VAL A 222 -11.34 -21.15 1.70
C VAL A 222 -12.17 -20.15 2.52
N LEU A 223 -13.48 -20.09 2.27
CA LEU A 223 -14.36 -19.19 3.02
C LEU A 223 -14.61 -19.66 4.46
N GLN A 224 -14.62 -20.96 4.72
CA GLN A 224 -14.64 -21.48 6.09
C GLN A 224 -13.35 -21.13 6.84
N VAL A 225 -12.19 -21.17 6.17
CA VAL A 225 -10.93 -20.67 6.74
C VAL A 225 -11.05 -19.17 7.02
N TRP A 226 -11.65 -18.40 6.12
CA TRP A 226 -11.93 -16.99 6.36
C TRP A 226 -12.81 -16.78 7.59
N ASP A 227 -13.88 -17.54 7.80
CA ASP A 227 -14.74 -17.40 8.98
C ASP A 227 -13.99 -17.61 10.29
N LEU A 228 -13.05 -18.57 10.31
CA LEU A 228 -12.20 -18.80 11.46
C LEU A 228 -11.31 -17.60 11.75
N VAL A 229 -10.67 -17.04 10.72
CA VAL A 229 -9.82 -15.84 10.83
C VAL A 229 -10.65 -14.60 11.19
N ALA A 230 -11.84 -14.46 10.60
CA ALA A 230 -12.73 -13.33 10.82
C ALA A 230 -13.19 -13.22 12.28
N ALA A 231 -13.31 -14.36 12.97
CA ALA A 231 -13.65 -14.43 14.39
C ALA A 231 -12.44 -14.16 15.31
N GLU A 232 -11.22 -14.18 14.80
CA GLU A 232 -10.05 -13.85 15.61
C GLU A 232 -10.03 -12.35 15.93
N PRO A 233 -9.79 -11.97 17.20
CA PRO A 233 -9.61 -10.58 17.55
C PRO A 233 -8.31 -10.10 16.93
N VAL A 234 -8.37 -8.93 16.29
CA VAL A 234 -7.19 -8.13 15.97
C VAL A 234 -6.53 -7.78 17.30
N ALA A 235 -5.46 -8.50 17.60
CA ALA A 235 -4.60 -8.24 18.74
C ALA A 235 -3.17 -8.08 18.24
N GLY A 236 -2.34 -7.49 19.09
CA GLY A 236 -0.93 -7.27 18.82
C GLY A 236 -0.19 -8.51 18.35
N VAL A 237 0.80 -8.31 17.48
CA VAL A 237 1.65 -9.41 16.94
C VAL A 237 2.57 -10.03 18.01
N GLU A 238 2.60 -9.46 19.21
CA GLU A 238 3.31 -9.96 20.40
C GLU A 238 3.02 -11.43 20.73
N ARG A 239 1.87 -11.96 20.31
CA ARG A 239 1.50 -13.37 20.53
C ARG A 239 2.28 -14.35 19.67
N HIS A 240 2.95 -13.89 18.62
CA HIS A 240 3.54 -14.75 17.58
C HIS A 240 5.00 -14.43 17.23
N ALA A 241 5.49 -13.22 17.53
CA ALA A 241 6.87 -12.82 17.28
C ALA A 241 7.34 -11.81 18.33
N THR A 242 8.65 -11.77 18.59
CA THR A 242 9.20 -10.74 19.48
C THR A 242 9.26 -9.39 18.77
N ARG A 243 9.34 -8.31 19.54
CA ARG A 243 9.46 -6.96 19.00
C ARG A 243 10.70 -6.83 18.10
N GLU A 244 11.81 -7.43 18.50
CA GLU A 244 13.07 -7.43 17.74
C GLU A 244 12.94 -8.15 16.39
N GLU A 245 12.19 -9.25 16.33
CA GLU A 245 11.97 -10.00 15.08
C GLU A 245 11.15 -9.18 14.08
N ILE A 246 10.11 -8.49 14.56
CA ILE A 246 9.25 -7.63 13.73
C ILE A 246 10.02 -6.40 13.26
N SER A 247 10.73 -5.72 14.17
CA SER A 247 11.55 -4.55 13.82
C SER A 247 12.61 -4.90 12.78
N GLY A 248 13.32 -6.03 12.91
CA GLY A 248 14.34 -6.43 11.95
C GLY A 248 13.81 -6.68 10.53
N ILE A 249 12.61 -7.26 10.40
CA ILE A 249 11.95 -7.45 9.09
C ILE A 249 11.52 -6.10 8.51
N VAL A 250 10.93 -5.25 9.33
CA VAL A 250 10.43 -3.94 8.91
C VAL A 250 11.58 -3.03 8.49
N ASP A 251 12.69 -3.02 9.22
CA ASP A 251 13.90 -2.27 8.86
C ASP A 251 14.45 -2.74 7.51
N ALA A 252 14.57 -4.06 7.31
CA ALA A 252 15.03 -4.62 6.03
C ALA A 252 14.09 -4.27 4.87
N ALA A 253 12.77 -4.28 5.10
CA ALA A 253 11.78 -3.88 4.11
C ALA A 253 11.84 -2.37 3.82
N HIS A 254 12.01 -1.54 4.86
CA HIS A 254 12.12 -0.09 4.73
C HIS A 254 13.38 0.29 3.95
N ASP A 255 14.52 -0.33 4.25
CA ASP A 255 15.77 -0.16 3.49
C ASP A 255 15.62 -0.56 2.01
N LEU A 256 14.92 -1.67 1.74
CA LEU A 256 14.61 -2.07 0.37
C LEU A 256 13.74 -1.03 -0.34
N VAL A 257 12.72 -0.50 0.33
CA VAL A 257 11.86 0.57 -0.23
C VAL A 257 12.68 1.83 -0.50
N ILE A 258 13.50 2.29 0.44
CA ILE A 258 14.34 3.48 0.27
C ILE A 258 15.23 3.34 -0.98
N THR A 259 15.93 2.23 -1.08
CA THR A 259 16.87 1.97 -2.18
C THR A 259 16.16 1.80 -3.52
N THR A 260 15.00 1.13 -3.53
CA THR A 260 14.25 0.88 -4.77
C THR A 260 13.55 2.14 -5.27
N VAL A 261 12.87 2.89 -4.39
CA VAL A 261 12.09 4.08 -4.79
C VAL A 261 13.01 5.22 -5.23
N GLY A 262 14.19 5.35 -4.62
CA GLY A 262 15.20 6.32 -5.01
C GLY A 262 15.96 5.97 -6.30
N ASP A 263 15.78 4.77 -6.86
CA ASP A 263 16.44 4.37 -8.10
C ASP A 263 16.03 5.27 -9.28
N ALA A 264 17.00 5.60 -10.14
CA ALA A 264 16.78 6.52 -11.26
C ALA A 264 15.71 6.04 -12.26
N HIS A 265 15.52 4.72 -12.40
CA HIS A 265 14.46 4.17 -13.25
C HIS A 265 13.08 4.32 -12.61
N VAL A 266 12.97 4.17 -11.29
CA VAL A 266 11.71 4.35 -10.56
C VAL A 266 11.32 5.82 -10.50
N VAL A 267 12.28 6.72 -10.29
CA VAL A 267 12.05 8.17 -10.36
C VAL A 267 11.49 8.57 -11.73
N ARG A 268 12.08 8.04 -12.82
CA ARG A 268 11.57 8.28 -14.19
C ARG A 268 10.17 7.72 -14.40
N LEU A 269 9.84 6.57 -13.79
CA LEU A 269 8.49 6.05 -13.82
C LEU A 269 7.52 6.98 -13.08
N GLY A 270 7.93 7.58 -11.95
CA GLY A 270 7.17 8.60 -11.25
C GLY A 270 6.88 9.82 -12.12
N GLU A 271 7.85 10.30 -12.90
CA GLU A 271 7.66 11.38 -13.87
C GLU A 271 6.62 11.01 -14.95
N VAL A 272 6.67 9.79 -15.47
CA VAL A 272 5.69 9.27 -16.43
C VAL A 272 4.28 9.19 -15.84
N VAL A 273 4.16 8.82 -14.55
CA VAL A 273 2.87 8.83 -13.84
C VAL A 273 2.31 10.25 -13.74
N VAL A 274 3.16 11.25 -13.48
CA VAL A 274 2.73 12.66 -13.48
C VAL A 274 2.25 13.08 -14.87
N ASP A 275 2.98 12.74 -15.93
CA ASP A 275 2.56 13.03 -17.31
C ASP A 275 1.19 12.40 -17.60
N ALA A 276 1.02 11.12 -17.27
CA ALA A 276 -0.25 10.39 -17.46
C ALA A 276 -1.39 10.96 -16.61
N PHE A 277 -1.11 11.43 -15.39
CA PHE A 277 -2.08 12.09 -14.53
C PHE A 277 -2.59 13.38 -15.19
N PHE A 278 -1.71 14.25 -15.66
CA PHE A 278 -2.14 15.49 -16.33
C PHE A 278 -2.83 15.21 -17.68
N ASP A 279 -2.42 14.18 -18.41
CA ASP A 279 -3.11 13.81 -19.65
C ASP A 279 -4.53 13.28 -19.40
N ARG A 280 -4.76 12.64 -18.25
CA ARG A 280 -6.08 12.12 -17.85
C ARG A 280 -6.96 13.18 -17.17
N PHE A 281 -6.40 13.93 -16.24
CA PHE A 281 -7.12 14.78 -15.30
C PHE A 281 -6.83 16.27 -15.45
N GLY A 282 -5.86 16.67 -16.28
CA GLY A 282 -5.44 18.06 -16.41
C GLY A 282 -6.54 19.01 -16.89
N GLY A 283 -7.57 18.48 -17.57
CA GLY A 283 -8.75 19.24 -18.00
C GLY A 283 -9.84 19.40 -16.94
N PHE A 284 -9.73 18.73 -15.80
CA PHE A 284 -10.61 18.93 -14.64
C PHE A 284 -10.17 20.18 -13.89
N THR A 285 -11.12 20.88 -13.29
CA THR A 285 -10.84 21.84 -12.23
C THR A 285 -10.50 21.10 -10.93
N PRO A 286 -9.77 21.72 -9.98
CA PRO A 286 -9.49 21.10 -8.69
C PRO A 286 -10.74 20.66 -7.94
N THR A 287 -11.83 21.44 -8.02
CA THR A 287 -13.11 21.11 -7.38
C THR A 287 -13.77 19.90 -8.02
N GLU A 288 -13.80 19.80 -9.35
CA GLU A 288 -14.34 18.62 -10.03
C GLU A 288 -13.52 17.35 -9.72
N LEU A 289 -12.19 17.48 -9.60
CA LEU A 289 -11.35 16.33 -9.22
C LEU A 289 -11.60 15.90 -7.77
N LEU A 290 -11.83 16.83 -6.85
CA LEU A 290 -12.19 16.52 -5.46
C LEU A 290 -13.56 15.83 -5.39
N ASP A 291 -14.54 16.30 -6.17
CA ASP A 291 -15.87 15.66 -6.25
C ASP A 291 -15.77 14.21 -6.77
N GLU A 292 -14.90 13.93 -7.76
CA GLU A 292 -14.65 12.56 -8.26
C GLU A 292 -13.99 11.65 -7.21
N LEU A 293 -13.40 12.23 -6.16
CA LEU A 293 -12.86 11.51 -5.00
C LEU A 293 -13.85 11.42 -3.83
N ASP A 294 -15.12 11.79 -4.05
CA ASP A 294 -16.16 11.92 -3.01
C ASP A 294 -15.76 12.88 -1.87
N LEU A 295 -14.93 13.87 -2.17
CA LEU A 295 -14.50 14.92 -1.22
C LEU A 295 -15.19 16.24 -1.57
N THR A 296 -16.32 16.51 -0.92
CA THR A 296 -17.06 17.73 -1.21
C THR A 296 -16.38 18.96 -0.60
N ARG A 297 -16.61 20.11 -1.24
CA ARG A 297 -16.18 21.42 -0.71
C ARG A 297 -16.65 21.64 0.73
N ASP A 298 -17.91 21.32 1.04
CA ASP A 298 -18.51 21.55 2.34
C ASP A 298 -17.81 20.72 3.43
N ASP A 299 -17.47 19.46 3.12
CA ASP A 299 -16.74 18.58 4.04
C ASP A 299 -15.34 19.12 4.33
N LEU A 300 -14.62 19.55 3.29
CA LEU A 300 -13.27 20.11 3.42
C LEU A 300 -13.26 21.43 4.21
N VAL A 301 -14.23 22.31 3.97
CA VAL A 301 -14.38 23.56 4.75
C VAL A 301 -14.70 23.24 6.21
N ALA A 302 -15.61 22.30 6.47
CA ALA A 302 -15.94 21.87 7.84
C ALA A 302 -14.72 21.27 8.56
N ASP A 303 -13.88 20.49 7.86
CA ASP A 303 -12.62 19.96 8.38
C ASP A 303 -11.65 21.08 8.76
N LEU A 304 -11.46 22.07 7.88
CA LEU A 304 -10.58 23.22 8.14
C LEU A 304 -11.05 24.04 9.35
N VAL A 305 -12.35 24.34 9.45
CA VAL A 305 -12.93 25.07 10.59
C VAL A 305 -12.77 24.29 11.88
N ARG A 306 -12.82 22.96 11.84
CA ARG A 306 -12.64 22.10 13.02
C ARG A 306 -11.19 22.08 13.52
N ILE A 307 -10.22 22.07 12.62
CA ILE A 307 -8.80 21.94 12.95
C ILE A 307 -8.16 23.29 13.28
N ALA A 308 -8.61 24.38 12.64
CA ALA A 308 -7.98 25.70 12.75
C ALA A 308 -7.83 26.23 14.19
N PRO A 309 -8.81 26.12 15.11
CA PRO A 309 -8.67 26.66 16.46
C PRO A 309 -7.44 26.13 17.19
N ALA A 310 -7.21 24.80 17.17
CA ALA A 310 -6.10 24.19 17.89
C ALA A 310 -4.73 24.69 17.38
N VAL A 311 -4.59 24.89 16.07
CA VAL A 311 -3.34 25.38 15.47
C VAL A 311 -3.15 26.87 15.77
N VAL A 312 -4.19 27.67 15.59
CA VAL A 312 -4.10 29.12 15.73
C VAL A 312 -3.95 29.55 17.18
N ASP A 313 -4.64 28.89 18.12
CA ASP A 313 -4.50 29.14 19.56
C ASP A 313 -3.06 28.85 20.02
N ALA A 314 -2.46 27.75 19.58
CA ALA A 314 -1.06 27.44 19.88
C ALA A 314 -0.08 28.50 19.33
N MET A 315 -0.35 29.04 18.13
CA MET A 315 0.44 30.13 17.55
C MET A 315 0.21 31.48 18.24
N GLN A 316 -1.00 31.72 18.76
CA GLN A 316 -1.34 32.91 19.51
C GLN A 316 -0.67 32.90 20.89
N GLU A 317 -0.76 31.79 21.62
CA GLU A 317 -0.14 31.62 22.94
C GLU A 317 1.39 31.77 22.91
N SER A 318 2.03 31.28 21.84
CA SER A 318 3.48 31.45 21.63
C SER A 318 3.87 32.85 21.15
N GLY A 319 2.91 33.72 20.80
CA GLY A 319 3.15 35.04 20.21
C GLY A 319 3.62 35.01 18.75
N GLU A 320 3.76 33.83 18.17
CA GLU A 320 4.24 33.63 16.80
C GLU A 320 3.26 34.19 15.76
N LEU A 321 1.95 34.11 16.03
CA LEU A 321 0.92 34.65 15.14
C LEU A 321 1.08 36.17 14.95
N GLU A 322 1.21 36.93 16.04
CA GLU A 322 1.43 38.38 15.98
C GLU A 322 2.73 38.69 15.24
N ARG A 323 3.81 37.98 15.59
CA ARG A 323 5.13 38.15 14.99
C ARG A 323 5.07 37.99 13.47
N ILE A 324 4.39 36.95 12.98
CA ILE A 324 4.23 36.67 11.55
C ILE A 324 3.42 37.77 10.86
N ILE A 325 2.26 38.14 11.41
CA ILE A 325 1.39 39.18 10.83
C ILE A 325 2.14 40.52 10.75
N ARG A 326 2.77 40.94 11.85
CA ARG A 326 3.54 42.18 11.92
C ARG A 326 4.67 42.18 10.90
N ALA A 327 5.46 41.10 10.82
CA ALA A 327 6.57 41.00 9.88
C ALA A 327 6.14 41.11 8.40
N ARG A 328 4.89 40.72 8.08
CA ARG A 328 4.33 40.86 6.72
C ARG A 328 3.80 42.27 6.43
N LEU A 329 3.27 42.96 7.44
CA LEU A 329 2.67 44.28 7.28
C LEU A 329 3.68 45.43 7.43
N GLU A 330 4.71 45.26 8.27
CA GLU A 330 5.70 46.29 8.55
C GLU A 330 6.38 46.86 7.29
N PRO A 331 6.79 46.05 6.28
CA PRO A 331 7.40 46.60 5.06
C PRO A 331 6.50 47.58 4.30
N PHE A 332 5.18 47.38 4.31
CA PHE A 332 4.23 48.32 3.69
C PHE A 332 4.21 49.65 4.44
N TYR A 333 4.09 49.63 5.78
CA TYR A 333 4.08 50.85 6.60
C TYR A 333 5.43 51.56 6.64
N ALA A 334 6.53 50.84 6.42
CA ALA A 334 7.87 51.39 6.27
C ALA A 334 8.19 51.84 4.83
N SER A 335 7.26 51.71 3.88
CA SER A 335 7.51 52.11 2.49
C SER A 335 7.53 53.63 2.32
N ASP A 336 8.25 54.11 1.32
CA ASP A 336 8.29 55.54 0.97
C ASP A 336 6.91 56.06 0.53
N GLU A 337 6.09 55.19 -0.08
CA GLU A 337 4.72 55.50 -0.48
C GLU A 337 3.87 55.89 0.75
N VAL A 338 3.88 55.06 1.80
CA VAL A 338 3.11 55.34 3.02
C VAL A 338 3.65 56.56 3.75
N ARG A 339 4.98 56.74 3.82
CA ARG A 339 5.57 57.97 4.39
C ARG A 339 5.10 59.22 3.65
N SER A 340 5.12 59.19 2.32
CA SER A 340 4.65 60.31 1.49
C SER A 340 3.15 60.59 1.67
N LEU A 341 2.32 59.56 1.88
CA LEU A 341 0.89 59.72 2.12
C LEU A 341 0.59 60.32 3.50
N LEU A 342 1.43 60.02 4.50
CA LEU A 342 1.23 60.46 5.89
C LEU A 342 1.85 61.84 6.20
N GLY A 343 2.70 62.38 5.31
CA GLY A 343 3.16 63.77 5.32
C GLY A 343 4.48 63.99 6.02
#